data_AF-K8XWB9-F1
#
_entry.id   AF-K8XWB9-F1
#
_cell.length_a   1.000
_cell.length_b   1.000
_cell.length_c   1.000
_cell.angle_alpha   90.00
_cell.angle_beta   90.00
_cell.angle_gamma   90.00
#
_symmetry.space_group_name_H-M   'P 1'
#
loop_
_entity.id
_entity.type
_entity.pdbx_description
1 polymer ?
#
loop_
_entity_poly.entity_id
_entity_poly.type
_entity_poly.pdbx_seq_one_letter_code
_entity_poly.pdbx_strand_id
1 'polypeptide(L)' 'MIILGNVDDRNSEVVFPLSKNIFGKLFAGRGYISQPPFESFFKNGIQLITKLKT' A
#
# COMPACT_ATOMS: atom_id res chain seq x y z
N MET A 1 17.01 4.07 13.01
CA MET A 1 16.39 4.62 11.78
C MET A 1 14.92 4.87 12.09
N ILE A 2 14.50 6.13 12.20
CA ILE A 2 13.11 6.49 12.49
C ILE A 2 12.50 6.85 11.14
N ILE A 3 11.61 6.00 10.61
CA ILE A 3 10.77 6.37 9.47
C ILE A 3 9.66 7.26 9.99
N LEU A 4 9.56 8.48 9.45
CA LEU A 4 8.46 9.39 9.76
C LEU A 4 7.16 8.69 9.32
N GLY A 5 6.31 8.31 10.28
CA GLY A 5 5.08 7.55 9.99
C GLY A 5 4.01 8.34 9.20
N ASN A 6 4.23 9.65 9.01
CA ASN A 6 3.35 10.55 8.27
C ASN A 6 3.97 10.92 6.91
N VAL A 7 4.38 9.92 6.13
CA VAL A 7 4.84 10.10 4.76
C VAL A 7 3.73 9.67 3.82
N ASP A 8 3.50 10.51 2.81
CA ASP A 8 2.47 10.30 1.81
C ASP A 8 2.68 8.98 1.05
N ASP A 9 1.64 8.16 0.99
CA ASP A 9 1.70 6.83 0.38
C ASP A 9 1.80 6.87 -1.16
N ARG A 10 1.61 8.04 -1.79
CA ARG A 10 1.84 8.21 -3.23
C ARG A 10 3.34 8.27 -3.56
N ASN A 11 4.20 8.39 -2.55
CA ASN A 11 5.65 8.36 -2.76
C ASN A 11 6.13 6.91 -2.94
N SER A 12 6.33 6.51 -4.19
CA SER A 12 6.84 5.19 -4.58
C SER A 12 8.21 4.86 -3.98
N GLU A 13 9.08 5.86 -3.78
CA GLU A 13 10.42 5.66 -3.20
C GLU A 13 10.36 5.22 -1.73
N VAL A 14 9.25 5.49 -1.06
CA VAL A 14 9.03 5.11 0.34
C VAL A 14 8.21 3.83 0.40
N VAL A 15 7.17 3.73 -0.40
CA VAL A 15 6.19 2.66 -0.31
C VAL A 15 6.70 1.32 -0.85
N PHE A 16 7.47 1.31 -1.96
CA PHE A 16 7.98 0.05 -2.51
C PHE A 16 9.05 -0.63 -1.65
N PRO A 17 10.01 0.09 -1.04
CA PRO A 17 10.93 -0.54 -0.08
C PRO A 17 10.20 -1.12 1.13
N LEU A 18 9.15 -0.47 1.63
CA LEU A 18 8.34 -0.97 2.74
C LEU A 18 7.54 -2.22 2.38
N SER A 19 7.08 -2.32 1.13
CA SER A 19 6.30 -3.47 0.65
C SER A 19 7.14 -4.59 0.03
N LYS A 20 8.47 -4.43 -0.09
CA LYS A 20 9.34 -5.33 -0.86
C LYS A 20 9.23 -6.81 -0.47
N ASN A 21 9.00 -7.07 0.82
CA ASN A 21 8.88 -8.42 1.37
C ASN A 21 7.43 -8.79 1.73
N ILE A 22 6.45 -7.97 1.35
CA ILE A 22 5.03 -8.22 1.56
C ILE A 22 4.46 -8.81 0.27
N PHE A 23 3.69 -9.87 0.37
CA PHE A 23 3.04 -10.53 -0.76
C PHE A 23 1.72 -11.16 -0.31
N GLY A 24 0.84 -11.46 -1.27
CA GLY A 24 -0.46 -12.06 -0.98
C GLY A 24 -1.52 -11.01 -0.65
N LYS A 25 -2.36 -11.26 0.35
CA LYS A 25 -3.52 -10.40 0.66
C LYS A 25 -3.21 -9.41 1.78
N LEU A 26 -3.32 -8.12 1.49
CA LEU A 26 -3.16 -7.04 2.46
C LEU A 26 -4.53 -6.45 2.80
N PHE A 27 -4.99 -6.63 4.03
CA PHE A 27 -6.26 -6.07 4.50
C PHE A 27 -6.07 -4.67 5.07
N ALA A 28 -6.77 -3.68 4.52
CA ALA A 28 -6.65 -2.30 4.95
C ALA A 28 -8.02 -1.63 5.15
N GLY A 29 -8.04 -0.60 6.00
CA GLY A 29 -9.20 0.29 6.12
C GLY A 29 -9.45 1.06 4.82
N ARG A 30 -10.68 1.55 4.65
CA ARG A 30 -11.02 2.42 3.51
C ARG A 30 -10.14 3.68 3.56
N GLY A 31 -9.59 4.08 2.42
CA GLY A 31 -8.83 5.33 2.28
C GLY A 31 -7.41 5.32 2.88
N TYR A 32 -6.91 4.16 3.33
CA TYR A 32 -5.55 4.06 3.89
C TYR A 32 -4.44 4.09 2.83
N ILE A 33 -4.75 3.70 1.59
CA ILE A 33 -3.81 3.69 0.47
C ILE A 33 -4.51 4.36 -0.71
N SER A 34 -3.80 5.29 -1.34
CA SER A 34 -4.20 6.02 -2.54
C SER A 34 -4.31 5.06 -3.75
N GLN A 35 -5.01 5.48 -4.80
CA GLN A 35 -5.16 4.67 -6.02
C GLN A 35 -3.84 4.35 -6.76
N PRO A 36 -2.85 5.26 -6.90
CA PRO A 36 -1.65 4.97 -7.71
C PRO A 36 -0.78 3.81 -7.18
N PRO A 37 -0.51 3.70 -5.85
CA PRO A 37 0.21 2.55 -5.30
C PRO A 37 -0.56 1.23 -5.44
N PHE A 38 -1.90 1.27 -5.40
CA PHE A 38 -2.75 0.09 -5.47
C PHE A 38 -2.50 -0.72 -6.74
N GLU A 39 -2.46 -0.06 -7.90
CA GLU A 39 -2.20 -0.75 -9.18
C GLU A 39 -0.82 -1.39 -9.21
N SER A 40 0.18 -0.71 -8.64
CA SER A 40 1.55 -1.20 -8.61
C SER A 40 1.71 -2.39 -7.65
N PHE A 41 1.03 -2.35 -6.50
CA PHE A 41 0.94 -3.46 -5.57
C PHE A 41 0.29 -4.69 -6.19
N PHE A 42 -0.80 -4.50 -6.94
CA PHE A 42 -1.46 -5.61 -7.63
C PHE A 42 -0.53 -6.30 -8.63
N LYS A 43 0.25 -5.53 -9.40
CA LYS A 43 1.28 -6.07 -10.32
C LYS A 43 2.40 -6.82 -9.59
N ASN A 44 2.74 -6.38 -8.38
CA ASN A 44 3.77 -7.01 -7.54
C ASN A 44 3.23 -8.20 -6.71
N GLY A 45 1.99 -8.66 -6.95
CA GLY A 45 1.42 -9.81 -6.25
C GLY A 45 0.85 -9.50 -4.86
N ILE A 46 0.64 -8.21 -4.55
CA ILE A 46 -0.03 -7.74 -3.34
C ILE A 46 -1.47 -7.37 -3.70
N GLN A 47 -2.41 -8.17 -3.25
CA GLN A 47 -3.83 -7.92 -3.40
C GLN A 47 -4.34 -7.14 -2.18
N LEU A 48 -4.64 -5.86 -2.36
CA LEU A 48 -5.22 -5.05 -1.30
C LEU A 48 -6.72 -5.33 -1.17
N ILE A 49 -7.13 -5.81 0.01
CA ILE A 49 -8.53 -6.08 0.36
C ILE A 49 -9.03 -4.94 1.23
N THR A 50 -9.95 -4.13 0.70
CA THR A 50 -10.60 -3.04 1.43
C THR A 50 -12.10 -3.29 1.54
N LYS A 51 -12.74 -2.71 2.55
CA LYS A 51 -14.21 -2.78 2.67
C LYS A 51 -14.86 -2.05 1.50
N LEU A 52 -15.89 -2.66 0.92
CA LEU A 52 -16.72 -2.02 -0.11
C LEU A 52 -17.32 -0.71 0.44
N LYS A 53 -17.48 0.26 -0.45
CA LYS A 53 -18.28 1.45 -0.15
C LYS A 53 -19.74 1.04 -0.22
N THR A 54 -20.37 0.91 0.94
CA THR A 54 -21.84 0.92 1.05
C THR A 54 -22.35 2.32 0.75
#